data_AF-A0A7S3Q366-F1
#
_entry.id   AF-A0A7S3Q366-F1
#
_cell.length_a   1.000
_cell.length_b   1.000
_cell.length_c   1.000
_cell.angle_alpha   90.00
_cell.angle_beta   90.00
_cell.angle_gamma   90.00
#
_symmetry.space_group_name_H-M   'P 1'
#
loop_
_entity.id
_entity.type
_entity.pdbx_description
1 polymer ?
#
loop_
_entity_poly.entity_id
_entity_poly.type
_entity_poly.pdbx_seq_one_letter_code
_entity_poly.pdbx_strand_id
1 'polypeptide(L)'
;SLKKYRKLAIESYGTALQTFAGESNHSRDVYRLISMWFRNCDSMDDINIDNTLQKIPSYHFVPLIYQIFSRISGNDKHAFEPNQFQTILQKLISRVCEEHPYHGIVQMIALSNGNTVDNLTYSENVGASKSEESKKLLMRVKKRSNFLSELVDSYILLTDSIIDLALAPTKQLVERRMLKKIPFSKVQNSNKSLVNIMRRCNYKPCILTKLPHIQPGRDYGNGKDNPPGSELIDKFVAHFSITDSGVHRPKIVVCVSSKGNEFTQLVKGNDDIRQDAVLQQVFSTVNMLLSSRKRINDRHLKLVTYSCVPLSPIAGILQWVDNTAPMRDFLVKAHPRYYPNDWSLTCCSLHYKDGPKETKRQTYDEVCRHLR
;
A
#
# COMPACT_ATOMS: atom_id res chain seq x y z
N SER A 1 -41.19 0.73 7.90
CA SER A 1 -40.37 1.96 7.83
C SER A 1 -39.00 1.64 7.23
N LEU A 2 -38.33 2.62 6.62
CA LEU A 2 -36.99 2.47 6.03
C LEU A 2 -35.95 1.92 7.04
N LYS A 3 -36.06 2.30 8.32
CA LYS A 3 -35.23 1.79 9.42
C LYS A 3 -35.30 0.26 9.56
N LYS A 4 -36.49 -0.34 9.46
CA LYS A 4 -36.69 -1.80 9.55
C LYS A 4 -35.99 -2.55 8.39
N TYR A 5 -36.09 -2.02 7.17
CA TYR A 5 -35.41 -2.59 6.01
C TYR A 5 -33.88 -2.52 6.14
N ARG A 6 -33.35 -1.41 6.66
CA ARG A 6 -31.91 -1.26 6.91
C ARG A 6 -31.40 -2.26 7.95
N LYS A 7 -32.13 -2.42 9.07
CA LYS A 7 -31.80 -3.40 10.11
C LYS A 7 -31.77 -4.82 9.53
N LEU A 8 -32.84 -5.23 8.84
CA LEU A 8 -32.92 -6.53 8.18
C LEU A 8 -31.80 -6.75 7.17
N ALA A 9 -31.45 -5.73 6.38
CA ALA A 9 -30.36 -5.82 5.42
C ALA A 9 -29.01 -6.07 6.11
N ILE A 10 -28.68 -5.30 7.16
CA ILE A 10 -27.44 -5.47 7.92
C ILE A 10 -27.35 -6.85 8.57
N GLU A 11 -28.43 -7.29 9.22
CA GLU A 11 -28.49 -8.61 9.85
C GLU A 11 -28.35 -9.74 8.81
N SER A 12 -28.98 -9.59 7.64
CA SER A 12 -28.90 -10.56 6.54
C SER A 12 -27.49 -10.65 5.96
N TYR A 13 -26.85 -9.51 5.66
CA TYR A 13 -25.46 -9.50 5.20
C TYR A 13 -24.51 -10.07 6.26
N GLY A 14 -24.72 -9.74 7.53
CA GLY A 14 -23.91 -10.29 8.62
C GLY A 14 -24.04 -11.80 8.75
N THR A 15 -25.25 -12.33 8.65
CA THR A 15 -25.51 -13.78 8.69
C THR A 15 -24.91 -14.50 7.48
N ALA A 16 -25.02 -13.90 6.29
CA ALA A 16 -24.39 -14.43 5.08
C ALA A 16 -22.85 -14.48 5.21
N LEU A 17 -22.25 -13.40 5.72
CA LEU A 17 -20.80 -13.33 5.97
C LEU A 17 -20.32 -14.26 7.07
N GLN A 18 -21.19 -14.61 8.04
CA GLN A 18 -20.85 -15.56 9.09
C GLN A 18 -20.84 -17.01 8.58
N THR A 19 -21.74 -17.35 7.67
CA THR A 19 -21.93 -18.71 7.16
C THR A 19 -20.99 -19.06 6.00
N PHE A 20 -20.39 -18.05 5.36
CA PHE A 20 -19.50 -18.26 4.23
C PHE A 20 -18.10 -18.72 4.70
N ALA A 21 -17.72 -19.95 4.35
CA ALA A 21 -16.44 -20.58 4.71
C ALA A 21 -15.48 -20.75 3.52
N GLY A 22 -15.60 -19.92 2.47
CA GLY A 22 -14.87 -20.09 1.21
C GLY A 22 -13.97 -18.94 0.81
N GLU A 23 -12.78 -19.27 0.27
CA GLU A 23 -11.76 -18.32 -0.23
C GLU A 23 -12.17 -17.58 -1.52
N SER A 24 -13.11 -18.12 -2.31
CA SER A 24 -13.25 -17.78 -3.73
C SER A 24 -14.15 -16.58 -4.06
N ASN A 25 -14.89 -16.04 -3.11
CA ASN A 25 -15.63 -14.79 -3.27
C ASN A 25 -15.41 -13.94 -2.02
N HIS A 26 -14.36 -13.09 -2.03
CA HIS A 26 -14.21 -12.00 -1.06
C HIS A 26 -15.43 -11.09 -1.20
N SER A 27 -16.45 -11.39 -0.40
CA SER A 27 -17.83 -11.31 -0.88
C SER A 27 -18.22 -9.86 -1.12
N ARG A 28 -18.87 -9.60 -2.26
CA ARG A 28 -19.47 -8.30 -2.58
C ARG A 28 -20.33 -7.77 -1.43
N ASP A 29 -20.81 -8.68 -0.59
CA ASP A 29 -21.56 -8.45 0.63
C ASP A 29 -20.78 -7.67 1.70
N VAL A 30 -19.49 -7.92 1.91
CA VAL A 30 -18.71 -7.13 2.88
C VAL A 30 -18.55 -5.68 2.41
N TYR A 31 -18.31 -5.47 1.11
CA TYR A 31 -18.27 -4.13 0.51
C TYR A 31 -19.62 -3.42 0.68
N ARG A 32 -20.72 -4.14 0.45
CA ARG A 32 -22.06 -3.59 0.58
C ARG A 32 -22.41 -3.27 2.03
N LEU A 33 -22.08 -4.17 2.97
CA LEU A 33 -22.29 -3.97 4.40
C LEU A 33 -21.55 -2.72 4.91
N ILE A 34 -20.25 -2.61 4.63
CA ILE A 34 -19.44 -1.44 5.04
C ILE A 34 -19.97 -0.16 4.37
N SER A 35 -20.33 -0.21 3.08
CA SER A 35 -20.91 0.94 2.39
C SER A 35 -22.22 1.40 3.02
N MET A 36 -23.11 0.47 3.37
CA MET A 36 -24.37 0.79 4.03
C MET A 36 -24.15 1.33 5.44
N TRP A 37 -23.22 0.76 6.20
CA TRP A 37 -22.87 1.27 7.52
C TRP A 37 -22.35 2.70 7.45
N PHE A 38 -21.33 2.95 6.60
CA PHE A 38 -20.66 4.25 6.52
C PHE A 38 -21.57 5.36 5.97
N ARG A 39 -22.58 5.04 5.15
CA ARG A 39 -23.56 6.01 4.64
C ARG A 39 -24.61 6.41 5.67
N ASN A 40 -24.75 5.66 6.75
CA ASN A 40 -25.82 5.85 7.73
C ASN A 40 -25.28 6.08 9.14
N CYS A 41 -23.98 6.41 9.29
CA CYS A 41 -23.31 6.54 10.59
C CYS A 41 -24.02 7.48 11.57
N ASP A 42 -24.65 8.55 11.06
CA ASP A 42 -25.33 9.57 11.89
C ASP A 42 -26.77 9.18 12.29
N SER A 43 -27.27 8.03 11.82
CA SER A 43 -28.67 7.60 11.98
C SER A 43 -28.82 6.17 12.50
N MET A 44 -27.71 5.58 12.95
CA MET A 44 -27.56 4.16 13.28
C MET A 44 -27.65 3.85 14.78
N ASP A 45 -27.95 4.82 15.65
CA ASP A 45 -27.92 4.70 17.11
C ASP A 45 -28.72 3.48 17.65
N ASP A 46 -29.74 3.02 16.93
CA ASP A 46 -30.60 1.89 17.30
C ASP A 46 -30.23 0.53 16.65
N ILE A 47 -29.22 0.47 15.78
CA ILE A 47 -28.87 -0.74 15.02
C ILE A 47 -27.69 -1.41 15.72
N ASN A 48 -27.87 -2.66 16.16
CA ASN A 48 -26.84 -3.48 16.79
C ASN A 48 -25.79 -3.99 15.77
N ILE A 49 -25.19 -3.05 15.04
CA ILE A 49 -24.15 -3.32 14.08
C ILE A 49 -22.87 -3.82 14.75
N ASP A 50 -22.60 -3.39 15.99
CA ASP A 50 -21.47 -3.90 16.78
C ASP A 50 -21.56 -5.44 16.94
N ASN A 51 -22.71 -5.96 17.41
CA ASN A 51 -22.92 -7.40 17.53
C ASN A 51 -22.85 -8.13 16.18
N THR A 52 -23.34 -7.50 15.11
CA THR A 52 -23.27 -8.07 13.76
C THR A 52 -21.81 -8.17 13.29
N LEU A 53 -21.03 -7.10 13.41
CA LEU A 53 -19.62 -7.06 13.00
C LEU A 53 -18.75 -8.00 13.84
N GLN A 54 -19.04 -8.14 15.14
CA GLN A 54 -18.32 -9.06 16.03
C GLN A 54 -18.49 -10.53 15.63
N LYS A 55 -19.63 -10.92 15.08
CA LYS A 55 -19.89 -12.29 14.62
C LYS A 55 -19.22 -12.62 13.29
N ILE A 56 -18.99 -11.61 12.44
CA ILE A 56 -18.37 -11.80 11.13
C ILE A 56 -16.88 -12.14 11.33
N PRO A 57 -16.35 -13.17 10.64
CA PRO A 57 -14.91 -13.43 10.60
C PRO A 57 -14.13 -12.23 10.08
N SER A 58 -13.06 -11.86 10.78
CA SER A 58 -12.32 -10.61 10.51
C SER A 58 -11.58 -10.59 9.17
N TYR A 59 -11.27 -11.76 8.62
CA TYR A 59 -10.58 -11.91 7.34
C TYR A 59 -11.33 -11.26 6.18
N HIS A 60 -12.66 -11.15 6.28
CA HIS A 60 -13.48 -10.45 5.29
C HIS A 60 -13.20 -8.94 5.24
N PHE A 61 -12.71 -8.34 6.32
CA PHE A 61 -12.42 -6.91 6.37
C PHE A 61 -10.99 -6.57 5.92
N VAL A 62 -10.09 -7.55 5.85
CA VAL A 62 -8.69 -7.34 5.44
C VAL A 62 -8.57 -6.72 4.05
N PRO A 63 -9.35 -7.12 3.03
CA PRO A 63 -9.33 -6.45 1.72
C PRO A 63 -9.77 -4.98 1.76
N LEU A 64 -10.44 -4.53 2.82
CA LEU A 64 -11.02 -3.19 2.97
C LEU A 64 -10.24 -2.29 3.94
N ILE A 65 -9.05 -2.70 4.38
CA ILE A 65 -8.29 -1.97 5.42
C ILE A 65 -8.04 -0.51 5.06
N TYR A 66 -7.73 -0.20 3.79
CA TYR A 66 -7.50 1.18 3.37
C TYR A 66 -8.76 2.03 3.52
N GLN A 67 -9.92 1.51 3.10
CA GLN A 67 -11.21 2.20 3.20
C GLN A 67 -11.65 2.33 4.66
N ILE A 68 -11.55 1.27 5.46
CA ILE A 68 -12.00 1.24 6.85
C ILE A 68 -11.09 2.13 7.71
N PHE A 69 -9.77 1.96 7.64
CA PHE A 69 -8.84 2.65 8.53
C PHE A 69 -8.78 4.14 8.17
N SER A 70 -9.04 4.50 6.90
CA SER A 70 -9.10 5.90 6.51
C SER A 70 -10.22 6.71 7.17
N ARG A 71 -11.23 6.07 7.78
CA ARG A 71 -12.37 6.74 8.43
C ARG A 71 -12.19 6.95 9.94
N ILE A 72 -11.04 6.53 10.49
CA ILE A 72 -10.71 6.79 11.89
C ILE A 72 -10.63 8.31 12.13
N SER A 73 -11.24 8.76 13.22
CA SER A 73 -11.09 10.11 13.75
C SER A 73 -11.05 10.04 15.27
N GLY A 74 -10.45 11.04 15.92
CA GLY A 74 -10.60 11.21 17.36
C GLY A 74 -12.07 11.48 17.70
N ASN A 75 -12.49 11.04 18.89
CA ASN A 75 -13.74 11.51 19.48
C ASN A 75 -13.59 12.98 19.85
N ASP A 76 -14.61 13.78 19.57
CA ASP A 76 -14.65 15.17 20.01
C ASP A 76 -14.64 15.21 21.54
N LYS A 77 -13.60 15.83 22.11
CA LYS A 77 -13.44 15.94 23.57
C LYS A 77 -14.52 16.82 24.20
N HIS A 78 -15.23 17.62 23.41
CA HIS A 78 -16.29 18.51 23.84
C HIS A 78 -17.70 17.96 23.57
N ALA A 79 -17.82 16.82 22.87
CA ALA A 79 -19.12 16.18 22.69
C ALA A 79 -19.59 15.53 24.00
N PHE A 80 -20.88 15.73 24.30
CA PHE A 80 -21.52 15.21 25.51
C PHE A 80 -21.57 13.68 25.54
N GLU A 81 -21.55 13.05 24.36
CA GLU A 81 -21.55 11.59 24.22
C GLU A 81 -20.47 11.11 23.24
N PRO A 82 -19.84 9.95 23.52
CA PRO A 82 -18.85 9.37 22.62
C PRO A 82 -19.52 8.94 21.31
N ASN A 83 -18.88 9.30 20.19
CA ASN A 83 -19.34 8.89 18.87
C ASN A 83 -19.35 7.35 18.75
N GLN A 84 -20.54 6.75 18.78
CA GLN A 84 -20.73 5.30 18.75
C GLN A 84 -20.13 4.67 17.49
N PHE A 85 -20.23 5.37 16.35
CA PHE A 85 -19.62 4.93 15.09
C PHE A 85 -18.10 4.79 15.24
N GLN A 86 -17.42 5.79 15.81
CA GLN A 86 -15.97 5.74 16.03
C GLN A 86 -15.60 4.64 17.03
N THR A 87 -16.36 4.46 18.11
CA THR A 87 -16.11 3.36 19.05
C THR A 87 -16.18 1.99 18.37
N ILE A 88 -17.19 1.75 17.53
CA ILE A 88 -17.35 0.48 16.80
C ILE A 88 -16.25 0.32 15.75
N LEU A 89 -15.92 1.39 15.02
CA LEU A 89 -14.84 1.40 14.03
C LEU A 89 -13.48 1.06 14.67
N GLN A 90 -13.16 1.70 15.79
CA GLN A 90 -11.92 1.45 16.53
C GLN A 90 -11.82 0.01 17.05
N LYS A 91 -12.94 -0.58 17.52
CA LYS A 91 -13.01 -2.01 17.88
C LYS A 91 -12.71 -2.91 16.69
N LEU A 92 -13.32 -2.64 15.54
CA LEU A 92 -13.11 -3.41 14.30
C LEU A 92 -11.65 -3.32 13.84
N ILE A 93 -11.07 -2.12 13.81
CA ILE A 93 -9.67 -1.89 13.44
C ILE A 93 -8.73 -2.66 14.38
N SER A 94 -8.96 -2.55 15.69
CA SER A 94 -8.16 -3.27 16.69
C SER A 94 -8.22 -4.78 16.45
N ARG A 95 -9.42 -5.32 16.21
CA ARG A 95 -9.61 -6.74 15.90
C ARG A 95 -8.86 -7.19 14.64
N VAL A 96 -8.88 -6.39 13.57
CA VAL A 96 -8.13 -6.71 12.35
C VAL A 96 -6.61 -6.69 12.60
N CYS A 97 -6.09 -5.73 13.36
CA CYS A 97 -4.67 -5.68 13.71
C CYS A 97 -4.24 -6.80 14.67
N GLU A 98 -5.13 -7.25 15.56
CA GLU A 98 -4.89 -8.36 16.49
C GLU A 98 -4.93 -9.72 15.78
N GLU A 99 -5.92 -9.96 14.90
CA GLU A 99 -6.15 -11.25 14.23
C GLU A 99 -5.41 -11.39 12.90
N HIS A 100 -5.07 -10.28 12.23
CA HIS A 100 -4.35 -10.22 10.94
C HIS A 100 -3.20 -9.20 10.99
N PRO A 101 -2.20 -9.38 11.87
CA PRO A 101 -1.19 -8.37 12.17
C PRO A 101 -0.36 -7.94 10.96
N TYR A 102 0.01 -8.89 10.09
CA TYR A 102 0.80 -8.63 8.89
C TYR A 102 0.09 -7.75 7.86
N HIS A 103 -1.24 -7.63 7.92
CA HIS A 103 -2.04 -6.80 7.02
C HIS A 103 -2.44 -5.46 7.67
N GLY A 104 -2.88 -5.50 8.94
CA GLY A 104 -3.42 -4.32 9.62
C GLY A 104 -2.36 -3.36 10.17
N ILE A 105 -1.28 -3.87 10.78
CA ILE A 105 -0.34 -3.04 11.55
C ILE A 105 0.34 -2.00 10.68
N VAL A 106 0.82 -2.39 9.49
CA VAL A 106 1.54 -1.48 8.58
C VAL A 106 0.64 -0.32 8.15
N GLN A 107 -0.64 -0.58 7.86
CA GLN A 107 -1.59 0.45 7.49
C GLN A 107 -1.89 1.41 8.67
N MET A 108 -1.96 0.90 9.90
CA MET A 108 -2.09 1.75 11.09
C MET A 108 -0.86 2.63 11.32
N ILE A 109 0.34 2.07 11.13
CA ILE A 109 1.59 2.84 11.23
C ILE A 109 1.61 3.94 10.16
N ALA A 110 1.21 3.64 8.93
CA ALA A 110 1.12 4.63 7.87
C ALA A 110 0.21 5.82 8.21
N LEU A 111 -0.91 5.56 8.88
CA LEU A 111 -1.80 6.62 9.38
C LEU A 111 -1.20 7.40 10.57
N SER A 112 -0.45 6.73 11.45
CA SER A 112 0.24 7.39 12.57
C SER A 112 1.36 8.33 12.11
N ASN A 113 1.96 8.05 10.94
CA ASN A 113 2.97 8.87 10.27
C ASN A 113 2.36 10.04 9.47
N GLY A 114 1.07 10.33 9.67
CA GLY A 114 0.36 11.43 9.01
C GLY A 114 0.94 12.82 9.28
N ASN A 115 1.46 13.05 10.51
CA ASN A 115 1.95 14.36 10.96
C ASN A 115 3.48 14.49 10.96
N THR A 116 4.21 13.42 10.68
CA THR A 116 5.69 13.41 10.77
C THR A 116 6.38 14.11 9.61
N VAL A 117 5.62 14.70 8.68
CA VAL A 117 6.16 15.37 7.50
C VAL A 117 5.61 16.79 7.45
N ASP A 118 6.52 17.77 7.58
CA ASP A 118 6.27 19.21 7.49
C ASP A 118 5.92 19.65 6.05
N ASN A 119 4.84 19.13 5.50
CA ASN A 119 4.19 19.68 4.32
C ASN A 119 2.79 20.16 4.72
N LEU A 120 2.65 21.49 4.85
CA LEU A 120 1.43 22.19 5.25
C LEU A 120 0.19 21.69 4.47
N THR A 121 0.35 21.43 3.16
CA THR A 121 -0.72 20.98 2.26
C THR A 121 -1.22 19.56 2.54
N TYR A 122 -0.38 18.68 3.12
CA TYR A 122 -0.77 17.30 3.45
C TYR A 122 -1.22 17.15 4.90
N SER A 123 -0.69 17.97 5.81
CA SER A 123 -1.13 18.04 7.21
C SER A 123 -2.61 18.43 7.33
N GLU A 124 -3.07 19.37 6.49
CA GLU A 124 -4.49 19.75 6.39
C GLU A 124 -5.40 18.60 5.93
N ASN A 125 -4.91 17.68 5.09
CA ASN A 125 -5.70 16.60 4.50
C ASN A 125 -5.76 15.32 5.35
N VAL A 126 -4.79 15.08 6.24
CA VAL A 126 -4.75 13.88 7.10
C VAL A 126 -5.36 14.14 8.47
N GLY A 127 -5.34 15.40 8.94
CA GLY A 127 -5.94 15.86 10.18
C GLY A 127 -5.18 15.35 11.40
N ALA A 128 -4.62 16.24 12.22
CA ALA A 128 -3.81 15.87 13.38
C ALA A 128 -4.51 14.93 14.39
N SER A 129 -5.85 14.98 14.43
CA SER A 129 -6.69 14.06 15.22
C SER A 129 -6.54 12.60 14.79
N LYS A 130 -6.38 12.34 13.49
CA LYS A 130 -6.31 10.98 12.93
C LYS A 130 -5.02 10.25 13.28
N SER A 131 -3.89 10.94 13.15
CA SER A 131 -2.58 10.38 13.47
C SER A 131 -2.47 10.07 14.96
N GLU A 132 -3.01 10.95 15.81
CA GLU A 132 -3.00 10.77 17.26
C GLU A 132 -3.85 9.57 17.67
N GLU A 133 -5.05 9.45 17.11
CA GLU A 133 -5.92 8.30 17.38
C GLU A 133 -5.33 6.98 16.87
N SER A 134 -4.64 7.02 15.71
CA SER A 134 -3.93 5.86 15.16
C SER A 134 -2.80 5.40 16.10
N LYS A 135 -2.05 6.34 16.70
CA LYS A 135 -1.02 6.04 17.71
C LYS A 135 -1.62 5.41 18.96
N LYS A 136 -2.75 5.92 19.46
CA LYS A 136 -3.45 5.33 20.62
C LYS A 136 -3.91 3.90 20.35
N LEU A 137 -4.46 3.62 19.16
CA LEU A 137 -4.85 2.27 18.77
C LEU A 137 -3.66 1.32 18.68
N LEU A 138 -2.53 1.76 18.10
CA LEU A 138 -1.30 0.97 18.09
C LEU A 138 -0.85 0.61 19.51
N MET A 139 -0.86 1.58 20.43
CA MET A 139 -0.55 1.33 21.84
C MET A 139 -1.50 0.32 22.50
N ARG A 140 -2.78 0.31 22.11
CA ARG A 140 -3.76 -0.68 22.57
C ARG A 140 -3.44 -2.08 22.03
N VAL A 141 -3.11 -2.19 20.74
CA VAL A 141 -2.74 -3.46 20.09
C VAL A 141 -1.46 -4.04 20.72
N LYS A 142 -0.45 -3.20 20.99
CA LYS A 142 0.78 -3.63 21.67
C LYS A 142 0.53 -4.30 23.03
N LYS A 143 -0.47 -3.82 23.78
CA LYS A 143 -0.80 -4.36 25.12
C LYS A 143 -1.47 -5.74 25.09
N ARG A 144 -1.86 -6.26 23.92
CA ARG A 144 -2.61 -7.52 23.82
C ARG A 144 -1.75 -8.76 23.97
N SER A 145 -0.54 -8.73 23.42
CA SER A 145 0.39 -9.85 23.52
C SER A 145 1.83 -9.35 23.33
N ASN A 146 2.80 -10.08 23.90
CA ASN A 146 4.21 -9.78 23.71
C ASN A 146 4.61 -9.84 22.23
N PHE A 147 4.08 -10.83 21.50
CA PHE A 147 4.26 -10.95 20.06
C PHE A 147 3.84 -9.70 19.30
N LEU A 148 2.61 -9.21 19.55
CA LEU A 148 2.11 -8.00 18.88
C LEU A 148 2.93 -6.77 19.27
N SER A 149 3.32 -6.65 20.54
CA SER A 149 4.15 -5.52 21.00
C SER A 149 5.45 -5.42 20.21
N GLU A 150 6.21 -6.51 20.16
CA GLU A 150 7.51 -6.55 19.51
C GLU A 150 7.42 -6.54 17.99
N LEU A 151 6.36 -7.12 17.40
CA LEU A 151 6.11 -7.05 15.96
C LEU A 151 5.77 -5.62 15.53
N VAL A 152 4.93 -4.91 16.29
CA VAL A 152 4.64 -3.48 16.05
C VAL A 152 5.93 -2.66 16.11
N ASP A 153 6.79 -2.87 17.12
CA ASP A 153 8.07 -2.16 17.23
C ASP A 153 9.01 -2.46 16.07
N SER A 154 9.02 -3.71 15.59
CA SER A 154 9.80 -4.13 14.43
C SER A 154 9.29 -3.49 13.14
N TYR A 155 7.96 -3.37 12.97
CA TYR A 155 7.39 -2.64 11.84
C TYR A 155 7.66 -1.14 11.92
N ILE A 156 7.51 -0.49 13.08
CA ILE A 156 7.82 0.94 13.23
C ILE A 156 9.27 1.21 12.84
N LEU A 157 10.22 0.41 13.34
CA LEU A 157 11.63 0.55 13.01
C LEU A 157 11.90 0.37 11.50
N LEU A 158 11.23 -0.59 10.87
CA LEU A 158 11.34 -0.83 9.43
C LEU A 158 10.74 0.32 8.62
N THR A 159 9.51 0.74 8.93
CA THR A 159 8.83 1.81 8.18
C THR A 159 9.55 3.13 8.32
N ASP A 160 10.01 3.49 9.51
CA ASP A 160 10.72 4.74 9.75
C ASP A 160 12.05 4.77 8.99
N SER A 161 12.78 3.64 8.98
CA SER A 161 14.01 3.52 8.18
C SER A 161 13.74 3.66 6.68
N ILE A 162 12.67 3.04 6.16
CA ILE A 162 12.30 3.16 4.74
C ILE A 162 11.88 4.60 4.40
N ILE A 163 11.10 5.26 5.26
CA ILE A 163 10.68 6.66 5.07
C ILE A 163 11.90 7.57 5.07
N ASP A 164 12.81 7.41 6.04
CA ASP A 164 14.05 8.18 6.10
C ASP A 164 14.87 8.01 4.80
N LEU A 165 14.98 6.78 4.27
CA LEU A 165 15.63 6.54 2.98
C LEU A 165 14.90 7.20 1.81
N ALA A 166 13.57 7.11 1.78
CA ALA A 166 12.73 7.64 0.72
C ALA A 166 12.92 9.16 0.58
N LEU A 167 12.90 9.87 1.70
CA LEU A 167 12.97 11.33 1.78
C LEU A 167 14.40 11.88 1.70
N ALA A 168 15.41 11.04 1.84
CA ALA A 168 16.77 11.51 1.83
C ALA A 168 17.21 12.07 0.45
N PRO A 169 17.97 13.18 0.44
CA PRO A 169 18.31 13.91 -0.77
C PRO A 169 19.26 13.12 -1.67
N THR A 170 18.99 13.14 -2.98
CA THR A 170 19.81 12.42 -3.98
C THR A 170 20.72 13.33 -4.79
N LYS A 171 20.60 14.66 -4.64
CA LYS A 171 21.33 15.66 -5.46
C LYS A 171 22.84 15.43 -5.48
N GLN A 172 23.47 15.28 -4.30
CA GLN A 172 24.91 15.04 -4.20
C GLN A 172 25.35 13.69 -4.81
N LEU A 173 24.50 12.67 -4.74
CA LEU A 173 24.79 11.35 -5.33
C LEU A 173 24.80 11.44 -6.86
N VAL A 174 23.84 12.18 -7.43
CA VAL A 174 23.72 12.40 -8.87
C VAL A 174 24.87 13.24 -9.40
N GLU A 175 25.24 14.33 -8.71
CA GLU A 175 26.39 15.18 -9.08
C GLU A 175 27.69 14.37 -9.14
N ARG A 176 27.85 13.40 -8.23
CA ARG A 176 29.00 12.48 -8.19
C ARG A 176 28.86 11.26 -9.11
N ARG A 177 27.79 11.18 -9.93
CA ARG A 177 27.47 10.05 -10.82
C ARG A 177 27.36 8.69 -10.10
N MET A 178 27.00 8.71 -8.82
CA MET A 178 26.80 7.51 -8.01
C MET A 178 25.34 7.07 -8.08
N LEU A 179 25.01 6.23 -9.07
CA LEU A 179 23.65 5.73 -9.27
C LEU A 179 23.43 4.30 -8.76
N LYS A 180 24.49 3.50 -8.69
CA LYS A 180 24.44 2.07 -8.35
C LYS A 180 25.34 1.77 -7.17
N LYS A 181 25.01 0.71 -6.41
CA LYS A 181 25.83 0.22 -5.29
C LYS A 181 26.20 1.30 -4.26
N ILE A 182 25.24 2.15 -3.92
CA ILE A 182 25.41 3.24 -2.97
C ILE A 182 25.29 2.67 -1.55
N PRO A 183 26.31 2.84 -0.67
CA PRO A 183 26.21 2.42 0.72
C PRO A 183 25.16 3.21 1.48
N PHE A 184 24.39 2.55 2.36
CA PHE A 184 23.38 3.23 3.19
C PHE A 184 23.97 4.31 4.11
N SER A 185 25.23 4.15 4.55
CA SER A 185 25.94 5.12 5.41
C SER A 185 26.10 6.50 4.78
N LYS A 186 25.91 6.66 3.46
CA LYS A 186 25.93 7.96 2.79
C LYS A 186 24.67 8.79 3.03
N VAL A 187 23.59 8.14 3.45
CA VAL A 187 22.23 8.71 3.39
C VAL A 187 21.46 8.49 4.69
N GLN A 188 21.74 7.40 5.40
CA GLN A 188 21.11 7.05 6.67
C GLN A 188 22.12 6.98 7.80
N ASN A 189 21.72 7.44 8.98
CA ASN A 189 22.46 7.24 10.22
C ASN A 189 22.53 5.74 10.56
N SER A 190 23.64 5.30 11.15
CA SER A 190 23.91 3.88 11.48
C SER A 190 22.77 3.21 12.28
N ASN A 191 22.18 3.93 13.24
CA ASN A 191 21.08 3.45 14.10
C ASN A 191 19.76 3.25 13.35
N LYS A 192 19.58 3.93 12.21
CA LYS A 192 18.37 3.89 11.38
C LYS A 192 18.61 3.23 10.03
N SER A 193 19.80 2.70 9.78
CA SER A 193 20.12 2.10 8.49
C SER A 193 19.43 0.75 8.31
N LEU A 194 18.85 0.52 7.14
CA LEU A 194 18.18 -0.74 6.79
C LEU A 194 19.04 -1.99 7.03
N VAL A 195 20.37 -1.85 6.95
CA VAL A 195 21.33 -2.94 7.17
C VAL A 195 21.39 -3.39 8.63
N ASN A 196 21.12 -2.48 9.58
CA ASN A 196 21.31 -2.73 11.01
C ASN A 196 19.99 -3.01 11.75
N ILE A 197 18.85 -2.55 11.22
CA ILE A 197 17.56 -2.63 11.93
C ILE A 197 17.11 -4.07 12.21
N MET A 198 17.36 -5.02 11.30
CA MET A 198 16.89 -6.39 11.46
C MET A 198 17.54 -7.12 12.64
N ARG A 199 18.74 -6.69 13.08
CA ARG A 199 19.40 -7.21 14.28
C ARG A 199 18.70 -6.80 15.58
N ARG A 200 17.86 -5.77 15.53
CA ARG A 200 17.13 -5.21 16.69
C ARG A 200 15.68 -5.71 16.75
N CYS A 201 15.21 -6.41 15.72
CA CYS A 201 13.86 -6.95 15.65
C CYS A 201 13.83 -8.34 16.30
N ASN A 202 13.06 -8.52 17.38
CA ASN A 202 12.89 -9.85 17.98
C ASN A 202 11.99 -10.73 17.11
N TYR A 203 10.90 -10.17 16.58
CA TYR A 203 10.09 -10.77 15.53
C TYR A 203 10.36 -10.07 14.20
N LYS A 204 10.89 -10.83 13.24
CA LYS A 204 11.22 -10.30 11.92
C LYS A 204 9.92 -9.93 11.17
N PRO A 205 9.81 -8.72 10.59
CA PRO A 205 8.69 -8.36 9.72
C PRO A 205 8.61 -9.25 8.48
N CYS A 206 7.42 -9.38 7.90
CA CYS A 206 7.28 -9.94 6.56
C CYS A 206 7.80 -8.97 5.49
N ILE A 207 8.12 -9.50 4.32
CA ILE A 207 8.38 -8.71 3.13
C ILE A 207 7.13 -7.87 2.81
N LEU A 208 7.22 -6.55 2.95
CA LEU A 208 6.10 -5.63 2.77
C LEU A 208 5.42 -5.79 1.40
N THR A 209 6.21 -6.06 0.35
CA THR A 209 5.72 -6.22 -1.02
C THR A 209 5.22 -7.63 -1.36
N LYS A 210 5.26 -8.56 -0.41
CA LYS A 210 4.77 -9.94 -0.53
C LYS A 210 4.13 -10.34 0.81
N LEU A 211 2.98 -9.76 1.12
CA LEU A 211 2.25 -10.07 2.35
C LEU A 211 1.74 -11.53 2.36
N PRO A 212 1.57 -12.14 3.53
CA PRO A 212 1.03 -13.50 3.62
C PRO A 212 -0.39 -13.57 3.07
N HIS A 213 -0.78 -14.77 2.63
CA HIS A 213 -2.16 -15.06 2.27
C HIS A 213 -3.06 -14.77 3.48
N ILE A 214 -4.22 -14.18 3.24
CA ILE A 214 -5.19 -13.93 4.30
C ILE A 214 -5.66 -15.28 4.85
N GLN A 215 -5.47 -15.52 6.14
CA GLN A 215 -5.79 -16.80 6.79
C GLN A 215 -7.16 -16.73 7.46
N PRO A 216 -8.20 -17.44 6.98
CA PRO A 216 -9.50 -17.44 7.65
C PRO A 216 -9.44 -17.91 9.10
N GLY A 217 -8.55 -18.88 9.38
CA GLY A 217 -8.27 -19.41 10.72
C GLY A 217 -7.37 -18.52 11.59
N ARG A 218 -6.89 -17.37 11.07
CA ARG A 218 -6.01 -16.41 11.78
C ARG A 218 -4.65 -16.97 12.15
N ASP A 219 -4.29 -18.13 11.62
CA ASP A 219 -3.02 -18.79 11.90
C ASP A 219 -1.94 -18.31 10.92
N TYR A 220 -1.15 -17.35 11.38
CA TYR A 220 0.04 -16.88 10.68
C TYR A 220 1.33 -17.49 11.24
N GLY A 221 1.21 -18.52 12.09
CA GLY A 221 2.33 -19.10 12.83
C GLY A 221 2.70 -18.33 14.09
N ASN A 222 3.83 -18.72 14.68
CA ASN A 222 4.35 -18.22 15.96
C ASN A 222 5.18 -16.92 15.85
N GLY A 223 5.21 -16.29 14.66
CA GLY A 223 6.01 -15.11 14.38
C GLY A 223 7.50 -15.34 14.11
N LYS A 224 8.00 -16.56 14.32
CA LYS A 224 9.39 -16.96 14.06
C LYS A 224 9.52 -17.72 12.74
N ASP A 225 8.48 -18.49 12.40
CA ASP A 225 8.38 -19.20 11.14
C ASP A 225 7.81 -18.31 10.03
N ASN A 226 8.07 -18.70 8.78
CA ASN A 226 7.53 -17.99 7.63
C ASN A 226 6.01 -18.18 7.54
N PRO A 227 5.21 -17.10 7.49
CA PRO A 227 3.77 -17.24 7.39
C PRO A 227 3.34 -17.73 5.98
N PRO A 228 2.16 -18.34 5.84
CA PRO A 228 1.70 -18.89 4.57
C PRO A 228 1.70 -17.85 3.42
N GLY A 229 2.36 -18.19 2.31
CA GLY A 229 2.45 -17.33 1.13
C GLY A 229 3.46 -16.19 1.22
N SER A 230 4.17 -16.03 2.34
CA SER A 230 5.16 -14.97 2.54
C SER A 230 6.43 -15.50 3.23
N GLU A 231 7.39 -14.60 3.42
CA GLU A 231 8.67 -14.88 4.05
C GLU A 231 9.07 -13.70 4.94
N LEU A 232 9.78 -14.01 6.02
CA LEU A 232 10.32 -13.00 6.94
C LEU A 232 11.59 -12.38 6.37
N ILE A 233 11.77 -11.08 6.59
CA ILE A 233 12.98 -10.37 6.19
C ILE A 233 14.13 -10.80 7.11
N ASP A 234 15.19 -11.37 6.54
CA ASP A 234 16.40 -11.69 7.29
C ASP A 234 17.34 -10.48 7.38
N LYS A 235 17.62 -9.87 6.22
CA LYS A 235 18.56 -8.75 6.09
C LYS A 235 18.28 -7.93 4.84
N PHE A 236 18.88 -6.75 4.78
CA PHE A 236 18.99 -5.97 3.54
C PHE A 236 20.39 -6.13 2.94
N VAL A 237 20.47 -6.14 1.61
CA VAL A 237 21.75 -6.02 0.90
C VAL A 237 22.43 -4.72 1.33
N ALA A 238 23.76 -4.68 1.45
CA ALA A 238 24.49 -3.55 2.07
C ALA A 238 24.45 -2.23 1.29
N HIS A 239 23.86 -2.23 0.10
CA HIS A 239 23.81 -1.09 -0.81
C HIS A 239 22.46 -0.98 -1.50
N PHE A 240 22.14 0.21 -1.98
CA PHE A 240 20.97 0.49 -2.80
C PHE A 240 21.39 1.16 -4.12
N SER A 241 20.43 1.34 -5.02
CA SER A 241 20.62 2.12 -6.26
C SER A 241 19.57 3.21 -6.35
N ILE A 242 19.76 4.21 -7.20
CA ILE A 242 18.75 5.22 -7.53
C ILE A 242 18.37 5.12 -9.00
N THR A 243 17.13 5.47 -9.34
CA THR A 243 16.69 5.45 -10.74
C THR A 243 17.48 6.43 -11.60
N ASP A 244 17.68 6.06 -12.87
CA ASP A 244 18.46 6.84 -13.83
C ASP A 244 17.77 8.16 -14.23
N SER A 245 16.46 8.26 -14.02
CA SER A 245 15.65 9.45 -14.31
C SER A 245 14.61 9.76 -13.22
N GLY A 246 13.95 10.91 -13.34
CA GLY A 246 12.92 11.41 -12.41
C GLY A 246 13.44 12.48 -11.45
N VAL A 247 12.58 13.41 -11.05
CA VAL A 247 12.93 14.52 -10.13
C VAL A 247 13.27 14.00 -8.74
N HIS A 248 12.45 13.11 -8.20
CA HIS A 248 12.60 12.58 -6.84
C HIS A 248 13.47 11.32 -6.73
N ARG A 249 13.96 10.80 -7.87
CA ARG A 249 14.83 9.61 -8.01
C ARG A 249 14.61 8.54 -6.94
N PRO A 250 13.55 7.71 -7.08
CA PRO A 250 13.29 6.60 -6.18
C PRO A 250 14.52 5.69 -5.95
N LYS A 251 14.57 5.07 -4.78
CA LYS A 251 15.67 4.19 -4.37
C LYS A 251 15.27 2.74 -4.61
N ILE A 252 16.17 1.94 -5.16
CA ILE A 252 16.00 0.50 -5.39
C ILE A 252 16.77 -0.24 -4.31
N VAL A 253 16.06 -0.96 -3.47
CA VAL A 253 16.61 -1.76 -2.36
C VAL A 253 16.35 -3.23 -2.61
N VAL A 254 17.17 -4.09 -2.01
CA VAL A 254 16.99 -5.54 -2.06
C VAL A 254 17.01 -6.06 -0.62
N CYS A 255 15.94 -6.76 -0.22
CA CYS A 255 15.91 -7.52 1.01
C CYS A 255 16.05 -9.02 0.74
N VAL A 256 16.75 -9.71 1.62
CA VAL A 256 16.93 -11.16 1.59
C VAL A 256 16.03 -11.77 2.65
N SER A 257 15.26 -12.79 2.30
CA SER A 257 14.40 -13.49 3.24
C SER A 257 15.15 -14.50 4.08
N SER A 258 14.48 -15.03 5.11
CA SER A 258 14.94 -16.17 5.91
C SER A 258 15.22 -17.44 5.08
N LYS A 259 14.66 -17.54 3.86
CA LYS A 259 14.92 -18.64 2.92
C LYS A 259 16.07 -18.36 1.95
N GLY A 260 16.70 -17.18 2.04
CA GLY A 260 17.76 -16.74 1.14
C GLY A 260 17.27 -16.15 -0.19
N ASN A 261 15.96 -15.97 -0.38
CA ASN A 261 15.41 -15.37 -1.59
C ASN A 261 15.58 -13.85 -1.57
N GLU A 262 15.92 -13.26 -2.72
CA GLU A 262 16.05 -11.81 -2.88
C GLU A 262 14.74 -11.18 -3.37
N PHE A 263 14.38 -10.04 -2.78
CA PHE A 263 13.21 -9.25 -3.16
C PHE A 263 13.63 -7.82 -3.44
N THR A 264 13.61 -7.46 -4.72
CA THR A 264 13.85 -6.08 -5.15
C THR A 264 12.62 -5.23 -4.90
N GLN A 265 12.81 -4.03 -4.37
CA GLN A 265 11.74 -3.11 -3.98
C GLN A 265 12.10 -1.68 -4.36
N LEU A 266 11.10 -0.91 -4.78
CA LEU A 266 11.24 0.49 -5.12
C LEU A 266 10.71 1.36 -3.97
N VAL A 267 11.61 2.08 -3.31
CA VAL A 267 11.32 3.02 -2.24
C VAL A 267 11.10 4.41 -2.85
N LYS A 268 9.91 4.94 -2.69
CA LYS A 268 9.46 6.19 -3.31
C LYS A 268 9.06 7.19 -2.22
N GLY A 269 9.50 8.43 -2.38
CA GLY A 269 9.24 9.54 -1.45
C GLY A 269 8.82 10.79 -2.21
N ASN A 270 8.19 11.72 -1.50
CA ASN A 270 7.52 12.90 -2.04
C ASN A 270 6.39 12.56 -3.03
N ASP A 271 5.67 11.46 -2.81
CA ASP A 271 4.54 11.04 -3.65
C ASP A 271 3.47 10.30 -2.85
N ASP A 272 2.19 10.41 -3.24
CA ASP A 272 1.07 9.77 -2.56
C ASP A 272 0.84 8.34 -3.07
N ILE A 273 1.56 7.40 -2.45
CA ILE A 273 1.50 5.96 -2.79
C ILE A 273 0.12 5.34 -2.49
N ARG A 274 -0.75 6.00 -1.73
CA ARG A 274 -2.09 5.47 -1.43
C ARG A 274 -2.95 5.41 -2.68
N GLN A 275 -2.81 6.36 -3.60
CA GLN A 275 -3.54 6.34 -4.87
C GLN A 275 -3.14 5.12 -5.69
N ASP A 276 -1.84 4.83 -5.78
CA ASP A 276 -1.30 3.65 -6.45
C ASP A 276 -1.83 2.36 -5.82
N ALA A 277 -1.84 2.27 -4.48
CA ALA A 277 -2.34 1.10 -3.75
C ALA A 277 -3.85 0.85 -3.97
N VAL A 278 -4.67 1.90 -3.94
CA VAL A 278 -6.11 1.80 -4.22
C VAL A 278 -6.35 1.36 -5.67
N LEU A 279 -5.56 1.85 -6.63
CA LEU A 279 -5.67 1.42 -8.02
C LEU A 279 -5.32 -0.07 -8.20
N GLN A 280 -4.26 -0.56 -7.54
CA GLN A 280 -3.91 -1.99 -7.55
C GLN A 280 -5.01 -2.87 -6.93
N GLN A 281 -5.72 -2.36 -5.90
CA GLN A 281 -6.88 -3.03 -5.31
C GLN A 281 -8.06 -3.10 -6.31
N VAL A 282 -8.29 -2.06 -7.10
CA VAL A 282 -9.29 -2.07 -8.18
C VAL A 282 -8.92 -3.12 -9.22
N PHE A 283 -7.67 -3.18 -9.68
CA PHE A 283 -7.23 -4.21 -10.62
C PHE A 283 -7.38 -5.63 -10.07
N SER A 284 -7.10 -5.84 -8.78
CA SER A 284 -7.34 -7.12 -8.12
C SER A 284 -8.84 -7.47 -8.10
N THR A 285 -9.71 -6.49 -7.88
CA THR A 285 -11.17 -6.67 -7.95
C THR A 285 -11.63 -6.99 -9.37
N VAL A 286 -11.08 -6.32 -10.38
CA VAL A 286 -11.36 -6.63 -11.79
C VAL A 286 -10.94 -8.04 -12.12
N ASN A 287 -9.74 -8.48 -11.71
CA ASN A 287 -9.27 -9.85 -11.90
C ASN A 287 -10.21 -10.89 -11.26
N MET A 288 -10.73 -10.63 -10.07
CA MET A 288 -11.74 -11.48 -9.42
C MET A 288 -13.02 -11.58 -10.28
N LEU A 289 -13.54 -10.45 -10.74
CA LEU A 289 -14.74 -10.42 -11.59
C LEU A 289 -14.51 -11.13 -12.93
N LEU A 290 -13.34 -10.97 -13.54
CA LEU A 290 -12.95 -11.63 -14.78
C LEU A 290 -12.84 -13.14 -14.59
N SER A 291 -12.24 -13.60 -13.49
CA SER A 291 -12.05 -15.02 -13.19
C SER A 291 -13.37 -15.76 -12.96
N SER A 292 -14.44 -15.05 -12.54
CA SER A 292 -15.79 -15.64 -12.42
C SER A 292 -16.41 -16.08 -13.75
N ARG A 293 -15.86 -15.61 -14.89
CA ARG A 293 -16.35 -15.96 -16.22
C ARG A 293 -15.47 -17.03 -16.86
N LYS A 294 -16.02 -18.24 -17.06
CA LYS A 294 -15.33 -19.39 -17.69
C LYS A 294 -14.55 -19.02 -18.95
N ARG A 295 -15.18 -18.35 -19.92
CA ARG A 295 -14.53 -17.92 -21.19
C ARG A 295 -13.31 -17.00 -21.03
N ILE A 296 -13.20 -16.28 -19.92
CA ILE A 296 -12.08 -15.37 -19.63
C ILE A 296 -10.98 -16.14 -18.90
N ASN A 297 -11.39 -16.99 -17.94
CA ASN A 297 -10.49 -17.88 -17.20
C ASN A 297 -9.78 -18.90 -18.11
N ASP A 298 -10.52 -19.50 -19.06
CA ASP A 298 -9.97 -20.44 -20.05
C ASP A 298 -8.89 -19.80 -20.95
N ARG A 299 -8.92 -18.47 -21.11
CA ARG A 299 -7.91 -17.69 -21.85
C ARG A 299 -6.86 -17.05 -20.96
N HIS A 300 -6.92 -17.31 -19.65
CA HIS A 300 -6.04 -16.72 -18.63
C HIS A 300 -5.91 -15.20 -18.71
N LEU A 301 -6.99 -14.51 -19.12
CA LEU A 301 -6.99 -13.05 -19.24
C LEU A 301 -7.05 -12.43 -17.85
N LYS A 302 -5.94 -11.81 -17.44
CA LYS A 302 -5.80 -11.10 -16.17
C LYS A 302 -4.95 -9.85 -16.35
N LEU A 303 -5.24 -8.83 -15.56
CA LEU A 303 -4.35 -7.70 -15.35
C LEU A 303 -3.18 -8.16 -14.48
N VAL A 304 -1.96 -7.84 -14.88
CA VAL A 304 -0.78 -8.04 -14.02
C VAL A 304 -0.82 -6.99 -12.92
N THR A 305 -0.80 -7.42 -11.66
CA THR A 305 -0.78 -6.55 -10.49
C THR A 305 0.57 -6.63 -9.77
N TYR A 306 0.87 -5.61 -8.97
CA TYR A 306 2.05 -5.57 -8.12
C TYR A 306 1.70 -4.87 -6.80
N SER A 307 2.48 -5.13 -5.75
CA SER A 307 2.20 -4.58 -4.42
C SER A 307 2.65 -3.12 -4.28
N CYS A 308 1.76 -2.26 -3.77
CA CYS A 308 2.06 -0.90 -3.34
C CYS A 308 1.70 -0.77 -1.86
N VAL A 309 2.67 -0.40 -1.02
CA VAL A 309 2.48 -0.27 0.42
C VAL A 309 2.80 1.16 0.85
N PRO A 310 1.78 1.98 1.14
CA PRO A 310 1.96 3.30 1.72
C PRO A 310 2.53 3.18 3.14
N LEU A 311 3.52 4.01 3.47
CA LEU A 311 4.17 4.04 4.80
C LEU A 311 4.00 5.39 5.51
N SER A 312 3.69 6.43 4.74
CA SER A 312 3.28 7.75 5.20
C SER A 312 2.48 8.44 4.07
N PRO A 313 1.95 9.66 4.26
CA PRO A 313 1.24 10.38 3.20
C PRO A 313 2.09 10.68 1.96
N ILE A 314 3.42 10.71 2.10
CA ILE A 314 4.34 11.09 1.01
C ILE A 314 5.43 10.04 0.74
N ALA A 315 5.37 8.87 1.36
CA ALA A 315 6.37 7.83 1.18
C ALA A 315 5.75 6.44 1.22
N GLY A 316 6.36 5.53 0.46
CA GLY A 316 5.95 4.15 0.44
C GLY A 316 6.92 3.27 -0.34
N ILE A 317 6.55 2.00 -0.44
CA ILE A 317 7.36 0.97 -1.08
C ILE A 317 6.52 0.20 -2.10
N LEU A 318 7.11 -0.06 -3.25
CA LEU A 318 6.48 -0.76 -4.36
C LEU A 318 7.29 -2.02 -4.67
N GLN A 319 6.58 -3.07 -5.07
CA GLN A 319 7.20 -4.28 -5.61
C GLN A 319 7.94 -3.95 -6.90
N TRP A 320 9.17 -4.43 -7.03
CA TRP A 320 9.85 -4.46 -8.32
C TRP A 320 9.35 -5.65 -9.12
N VAL A 321 8.98 -5.43 -10.39
CA VAL A 321 8.53 -6.50 -11.27
C VAL A 321 9.75 -7.00 -12.06
N ASP A 322 10.23 -8.19 -11.69
CA ASP A 322 11.41 -8.78 -12.32
C ASP A 322 11.18 -9.08 -13.82
N ASN A 323 12.26 -9.10 -14.59
CA ASN A 323 12.25 -9.39 -16.02
C ASN A 323 11.37 -8.42 -16.84
N THR A 324 11.23 -7.18 -16.37
CA THR A 324 10.54 -6.12 -17.11
C THR A 324 11.49 -4.95 -17.41
N ALA A 325 11.18 -4.21 -18.45
CA ALA A 325 11.82 -2.94 -18.76
C ALA A 325 10.75 -1.94 -19.26
N PRO A 326 10.86 -0.65 -18.96
CA PRO A 326 10.00 0.36 -19.57
C PRO A 326 10.08 0.28 -21.09
N MET A 327 8.93 0.28 -21.76
CA MET A 327 8.88 0.22 -23.24
C MET A 327 9.72 1.33 -23.89
N ARG A 328 9.74 2.52 -23.30
CA ARG A 328 10.58 3.64 -23.75
C ARG A 328 12.06 3.28 -23.79
N ASP A 329 12.60 2.61 -22.78
CA ASP A 329 14.03 2.30 -22.69
C ASP A 329 14.48 1.33 -23.79
N PHE A 330 13.56 0.45 -24.21
CA PHE A 330 13.76 -0.39 -25.38
C PHE A 330 13.64 0.43 -26.67
N LEU A 331 12.55 1.18 -26.85
CA LEU A 331 12.27 1.92 -28.09
C LEU A 331 13.33 2.97 -28.44
N VAL A 332 13.86 3.68 -27.44
CA VAL A 332 14.93 4.70 -27.64
C VAL A 332 16.19 4.07 -28.23
N LYS A 333 16.46 2.79 -27.97
CA LYS A 333 17.62 2.05 -28.51
C LYS A 333 17.27 1.32 -29.80
N ALA A 334 16.06 0.76 -29.90
CA ALA A 334 15.62 -0.03 -31.03
C ALA A 334 15.37 0.84 -32.27
N HIS A 335 14.71 2.00 -32.11
CA HIS A 335 14.36 2.85 -33.24
C HIS A 335 15.56 3.28 -34.10
N PRO A 336 16.62 3.91 -33.56
CA PRO A 336 17.79 4.27 -34.37
C PRO A 336 18.56 3.06 -34.92
N ARG A 337 18.41 1.87 -34.31
CA ARG A 337 19.04 0.64 -34.80
C ARG A 337 18.35 0.10 -36.06
N TYR A 338 17.02 0.16 -36.13
CA TYR A 338 16.25 -0.37 -37.26
C TYR A 338 15.93 0.70 -38.32
N TYR A 339 15.82 1.96 -37.91
CA TYR A 339 15.51 3.11 -38.75
C TYR A 339 16.53 4.24 -38.52
N PRO A 340 17.78 4.09 -39.00
CA PRO A 340 18.86 5.06 -38.75
C PRO A 340 18.66 6.41 -39.45
N ASN A 341 17.84 6.46 -40.51
CA ASN A 341 17.58 7.67 -41.29
C ASN A 341 16.35 8.46 -40.80
N ASP A 342 15.58 7.90 -39.87
CA ASP A 342 14.40 8.55 -39.32
C ASP A 342 14.81 9.62 -38.30
N TRP A 343 13.87 10.51 -37.97
CA TRP A 343 14.11 11.52 -36.96
C TRP A 343 14.36 10.89 -35.58
N SER A 344 15.25 11.50 -34.80
CA SER A 344 15.45 11.09 -33.41
C SER A 344 14.22 11.44 -32.57
N LEU A 345 13.93 10.62 -31.55
CA LEU A 345 12.82 10.87 -30.61
C LEU A 345 12.88 12.27 -29.97
N THR A 346 14.08 12.79 -29.72
CA THR A 346 14.29 14.15 -29.20
C THR A 346 13.87 15.20 -30.24
N CYS A 347 14.27 15.03 -31.51
CA CYS A 347 13.86 15.91 -32.61
C CYS A 347 12.34 15.90 -32.79
N CYS A 348 11.73 14.71 -32.85
CA CYS A 348 10.27 14.57 -32.94
C CYS A 348 9.54 15.26 -31.77
N SER A 349 10.03 15.09 -30.54
CA SER A 349 9.42 15.71 -29.36
C SER A 349 9.58 17.23 -29.34
N LEU A 350 10.69 17.78 -29.84
CA LEU A 350 10.90 19.23 -29.93
C LEU A 350 10.02 19.82 -31.03
N HIS A 351 10.04 19.25 -32.23
CA HIS A 351 9.22 19.70 -33.36
C HIS A 351 7.73 19.76 -33.00
N TYR A 352 7.21 18.72 -32.34
CA TYR A 352 5.81 18.69 -31.90
C TYR A 352 5.50 19.69 -30.77
N LYS A 353 6.46 20.00 -29.89
CA LYS A 353 6.27 20.96 -28.79
C LYS A 353 6.31 22.40 -29.26
N ASP A 354 7.22 22.71 -30.18
CA ASP A 354 7.47 24.05 -30.71
C ASP A 354 6.48 24.42 -31.82
N GLY A 355 5.72 23.44 -32.34
CA GLY A 355 4.64 23.64 -33.31
C GLY A 355 3.51 24.54 -32.78
N PRO A 356 2.96 25.46 -33.61
CA PRO A 356 1.82 26.29 -33.25
C PRO A 356 0.60 25.47 -32.82
N LYS A 357 -0.22 26.00 -31.90
CA LYS A 357 -1.42 25.30 -31.43
C LYS A 357 -2.44 25.09 -32.55
N GLU A 358 -2.56 26.05 -33.46
CA GLU A 358 -3.50 26.02 -34.59
C GLU A 358 -3.14 24.96 -35.62
N THR A 359 -1.85 24.68 -35.82
CA THR A 359 -1.34 23.70 -36.82
C THR A 359 -0.80 22.43 -36.19
N LYS A 360 -1.07 22.19 -34.90
CA LYS A 360 -0.52 21.06 -34.13
C LYS A 360 -0.78 19.70 -34.75
N ARG A 361 -1.90 19.53 -35.45
CA ARG A 361 -2.22 18.31 -36.20
C ARG A 361 -1.28 18.11 -37.39
N GLN A 362 -0.98 19.17 -38.14
CA GLN A 362 -0.07 19.11 -39.29
C GLN A 362 1.36 18.80 -38.83
N THR A 363 1.81 19.42 -37.73
CA THR A 363 3.09 19.12 -37.10
C THR A 363 3.17 17.66 -36.64
N TYR A 364 2.09 17.11 -36.07
CA TYR A 364 2.02 15.69 -35.70
C TYR A 364 2.12 14.77 -36.92
N ASP A 365 1.37 15.07 -37.99
CA ASP A 365 1.39 14.28 -39.21
C ASP A 365 2.78 14.32 -39.88
N GLU A 366 3.47 15.47 -39.82
CA GLU A 366 4.86 15.60 -40.29
C GLU A 366 5.83 14.74 -39.47
N VAL A 367 5.71 14.74 -38.14
CA VAL A 367 6.51 13.85 -37.27
C VAL A 367 6.26 12.39 -37.64
N CYS A 368 5.00 11.99 -37.86
CA CYS A 368 4.66 10.61 -38.23
C CYS A 368 5.20 10.20 -39.61
N ARG A 369 5.39 11.15 -40.55
CA ARG A 369 6.02 10.84 -41.85
C ARG A 369 7.52 10.54 -41.72
N HIS A 370 8.16 11.05 -40.67
CA HIS A 370 9.59 10.90 -40.41
C HIS A 370 9.92 9.90 -39.30
N LEU A 371 8.93 9.15 -38.82
CA LEU A 371 9.04 8.15 -37.77
C LEU A 371 8.19 6.92 -38.16
N ARG A 372 8.84 5.86 -38.65
CA ARG A 372 8.19 4.66 -39.21
C ARG A 372 7.80 3.59 -38.20
#